data_AF-A0A0J6FW50-F1
#
_entry.id   AF-A0A0J6FW50-F1
#
_cell.length_a   1.000
_cell.length_b   1.000
_cell.length_c   1.000
_cell.angle_alpha   90.00
_cell.angle_beta   90.00
_cell.angle_gamma   90.00
#
_symmetry.space_group_name_H-M   'P 1'
#
loop_
_entity.id
_entity.type
_entity.pdbx_description
1 polymer ?
#
loop_
_entity_poly.entity_id
_entity_poly.type
_entity_poly.pdbx_seq_one_letter_code
_entity_poly.pdbx_strand_id
1 'polypeptide(L)'
;MLPPSYRWLIYDDVALLRHNSNGVAGVRVRDDGKWEIWLYWHDMTHRGVAASQEQGIRWVTRWVAARGHDLPGASRRGAYRR
;
A
#
# COMPACT_ATOMS: atom_id res chain seq x y z
N MET A 1 -9.96 -8.98 -7.71
CA MET A 1 -8.89 -8.30 -8.48
C MET A 1 -8.87 -6.83 -8.10
N LEU A 2 -7.73 -6.15 -8.23
CA LEU A 2 -7.67 -4.70 -8.02
C LEU A 2 -8.42 -3.96 -9.15
N PRO A 3 -9.10 -2.83 -8.86
CA PRO A 3 -9.65 -1.98 -9.90
C PRO A 3 -8.54 -1.47 -10.86
N PRO A 4 -8.85 -1.19 -12.14
CA PRO A 4 -7.84 -0.84 -13.16
C PRO A 4 -7.00 0.41 -12.84
N SER A 5 -7.51 1.31 -12.00
CA SER A 5 -6.84 2.53 -11.55
C SER A 5 -5.70 2.27 -10.56
N TYR A 6 -5.54 1.04 -10.06
CA TYR A 6 -4.51 0.67 -9.13
C TYR A 6 -3.34 -0.02 -9.82
N ARG A 7 -2.12 0.38 -9.47
CA ARG A 7 -0.88 -0.22 -10.00
C ARG A 7 0.17 -0.38 -8.91
N TRP A 8 0.78 -1.55 -8.87
CA TRP A 8 1.97 -1.79 -8.06
C TRP A 8 3.22 -1.32 -8.82
N LEU A 9 4.10 -0.61 -8.13
CA LEU A 9 5.50 -0.42 -8.51
C LEU A 9 6.34 -1.27 -7.56
N ILE A 10 7.12 -2.20 -8.10
CA ILE A 10 7.87 -3.19 -7.33
C ILE A 10 9.37 -2.93 -7.52
N TYR A 11 10.08 -2.82 -6.41
CA TYR A 11 11.52 -2.66 -6.29
C TYR A 11 12.04 -3.69 -5.27
N ASP A 12 13.35 -3.86 -5.17
CA ASP A 12 13.95 -4.93 -4.35
C ASP A 12 13.63 -4.80 -2.85
N ASP A 13 13.54 -3.57 -2.35
CA ASP A 13 13.37 -3.25 -0.93
C ASP A 13 11.99 -2.66 -0.62
N VAL A 14 11.19 -2.36 -1.65
CA VAL A 14 9.89 -1.71 -1.49
C VAL A 14 8.92 -2.03 -2.64
N ALA A 15 7.65 -2.21 -2.31
CA ALA A 15 6.55 -2.23 -3.26
C ALA A 15 5.55 -1.12 -2.90
N LEU A 16 5.14 -0.31 -3.88
CA LEU A 16 4.21 0.81 -3.70
C LEU A 16 2.95 0.59 -4.51
N LEU A 17 1.79 0.65 -3.87
CA LEU A 17 0.50 0.67 -4.54
C LEU A 17 0.10 2.12 -4.83
N ARG A 18 -0.13 2.42 -6.10
CA ARG A 18 -0.66 3.70 -6.55
C ARG A 18 -2.13 3.57 -6.94
N HIS A 19 -2.92 4.58 -6.61
CA HIS A 19 -4.23 4.85 -7.21
C HIS A 19 -4.09 6.09 -8.09
N ASN A 20 -4.23 5.94 -9.42
CA ASN A 20 -3.82 6.94 -10.40
C ASN A 20 -2.36 7.36 -10.15
N SER A 21 -2.14 8.61 -9.71
CA SER A 21 -0.80 9.15 -9.42
C SER A 21 -0.43 9.17 -7.94
N ASN A 22 -1.34 8.80 -7.03
CA ASN A 22 -1.12 8.92 -5.59
C ASN A 22 -0.71 7.59 -4.98
N GLY A 23 0.32 7.59 -4.13
CA GLY A 23 0.68 6.42 -3.32
C GLY A 23 -0.36 6.23 -2.22
N VAL A 24 -0.94 5.03 -2.15
CA VAL A 24 -2.04 4.70 -1.21
C VAL A 24 -1.68 3.58 -0.26
N ALA A 25 -0.74 2.72 -0.63
CA ALA A 25 -0.18 1.72 0.26
C ALA A 25 1.24 1.36 -0.15
N GLY A 26 1.96 0.67 0.72
CA GLY A 26 3.22 0.08 0.38
C GLY A 26 3.64 -1.02 1.34
N VAL A 27 4.67 -1.73 0.92
CA VAL A 27 5.34 -2.79 1.67
C VAL A 27 6.83 -2.54 1.56
N ARG A 28 7.56 -2.41 2.67
CA ARG A 28 9.02 -2.14 2.65
C ARG A 28 9.75 -3.05 3.61
N VAL A 29 10.96 -3.42 3.24
CA VAL A 29 11.86 -4.14 4.14
C VAL A 29 12.24 -3.23 5.32
N ARG A 30 12.31 -3.81 6.51
CA ARG A 30 12.81 -3.20 7.74
C ARG A 30 14.20 -3.73 8.06
N ASP A 31 14.90 -3.05 8.96
CA ASP A 31 16.22 -3.47 9.44
C ASP A 31 16.22 -4.87 10.10
N ASP A 32 15.08 -5.33 10.63
CA ASP A 32 14.91 -6.66 11.22
C ASP A 32 14.60 -7.76 10.18
N GLY A 33 14.69 -7.44 8.88
CA GLY A 33 14.41 -8.34 7.76
C GLY A 33 12.92 -8.62 7.53
N LYS A 34 12.02 -8.04 8.34
CA LYS A 34 10.56 -8.17 8.12
C LYS A 34 10.06 -7.11 7.16
N TRP A 35 8.87 -7.33 6.62
CA TRP A 35 8.24 -6.41 5.67
C TRP A 35 7.15 -5.60 6.37
N GLU A 36 7.35 -4.30 6.56
CA GLU A 36 6.32 -3.39 7.05
C GLU A 36 5.30 -3.11 5.95
N ILE A 37 4.02 -3.23 6.28
CA ILE A 37 2.90 -2.81 5.44
C ILE A 37 2.38 -1.50 5.98
N TRP A 38 2.14 -0.52 5.11
CA TRP A 38 1.34 0.66 5.42
C TRP A 38 0.30 0.90 4.33
N LEU A 39 -0.88 1.36 4.74
CA LEU A 39 -1.96 1.69 3.84
C LEU A 39 -2.72 2.90 4.38
N TYR A 40 -2.99 3.88 3.52
CA TYR A 40 -3.72 5.09 3.85
C TYR A 40 -5.13 5.03 3.27
N TRP A 41 -6.14 5.21 4.12
CA TRP A 41 -7.55 5.17 3.70
C TRP A 41 -8.42 6.03 4.61
N HIS A 42 -9.18 6.97 4.04
CA HIS A 42 -10.12 7.85 4.78
C HIS A 42 -9.52 8.38 6.09
N ASP A 43 -8.37 9.06 5.99
CA ASP A 43 -7.57 9.61 7.11
C ASP A 43 -7.02 8.61 8.13
N MET A 44 -7.26 7.31 7.94
CA MET A 44 -6.66 6.25 8.74
C MET A 44 -5.40 5.70 8.09
N THR A 45 -4.44 5.32 8.93
CA THR A 45 -3.29 4.53 8.51
C THR A 45 -3.41 3.13 9.08
N HIS A 46 -3.52 2.14 8.21
CA HIS A 46 -3.45 0.74 8.57
C HIS A 46 -1.99 0.29 8.46
N ARG A 47 -1.49 -0.34 9.52
CA ARG A 47 -0.13 -0.87 9.58
C ARG A 47 -0.14 -2.35 9.89
N GLY A 48 0.85 -3.06 9.37
CA GLY A 48 1.03 -4.48 9.61
C GLY A 48 2.45 -4.92 9.31
N VAL A 49 2.72 -6.20 9.56
CA VAL A 49 4.01 -6.82 9.25
C VAL A 49 3.75 -8.11 8.49
N ALA A 50 4.54 -8.35 7.45
CA ALA A 50 4.57 -9.57 6.66
C ALA A 50 5.97 -10.21 6.71
N ALA A 51 6.01 -11.51 6.45
CA ALA A 51 7.24 -12.29 6.34
C ALA A 51 7.93 -12.08 4.97
N SER A 52 7.22 -11.63 3.94
CA SER A 52 7.78 -11.35 2.62
C SER A 52 7.07 -10.20 1.90
N GLN A 53 7.71 -9.65 0.86
CA GLN A 53 7.12 -8.63 -0.01
C GLN A 53 5.82 -9.13 -0.64
N GLU A 54 5.82 -10.35 -1.19
CA GLU A 54 4.66 -10.93 -1.87
C GLU A 54 3.50 -11.16 -0.91
N GLN A 55 3.78 -11.55 0.33
CA GLN A 55 2.73 -11.69 1.35
C GLN A 55 2.09 -10.35 1.65
N GLY A 56 2.88 -9.29 1.81
CA GLY A 56 2.38 -7.93 2.00
C GLY A 56 1.54 -7.46 0.82
N ILE A 57 2.04 -7.63 -0.41
CA ILE A 57 1.32 -7.28 -1.65
C ILE A 57 -0.03 -8.01 -1.72
N ARG A 58 -0.06 -9.31 -1.44
CA ARG A 58 -1.31 -10.10 -1.45
C ARG A 58 -2.29 -9.61 -0.40
N TRP A 59 -1.83 -9.31 0.81
CA TRP A 59 -2.68 -8.79 1.88
C TRP A 59 -3.30 -7.44 1.48
N VAL A 60 -2.47 -6.49 1.03
CA VAL A 60 -2.94 -5.16 0.58
C VAL A 60 -3.92 -5.28 -0.59
N THR A 61 -3.60 -6.11 -1.58
CA THR A 61 -4.45 -6.34 -2.76
C THR A 61 -5.82 -6.86 -2.35
N ARG A 62 -5.88 -7.83 -1.43
CA ARG A 62 -7.16 -8.37 -0.91
C ARG A 62 -7.92 -7.32 -0.11
N TRP A 63 -7.22 -6.56 0.73
CA TRP A 63 -7.80 -5.51 1.55
C TRP A 63 -8.47 -4.41 0.71
N VAL A 64 -7.82 -3.98 -0.37
CA VAL A 64 -8.37 -2.99 -1.31
C VAL A 64 -9.51 -3.59 -2.13
N ALA A 65 -9.34 -4.81 -2.64
CA ALA A 65 -10.39 -5.47 -3.41
C ALA A 65 -11.68 -5.70 -2.59
N ALA A 66 -11.55 -5.99 -1.29
CA ALA A 66 -12.69 -6.17 -0.38
C ALA A 66 -13.52 -4.88 -0.17
N ARG A 67 -12.96 -3.70 -0.48
CA ARG A 67 -13.66 -2.41 -0.38
C ARG A 67 -14.41 -2.01 -1.64
N GLY A 68 -14.22 -2.73 -2.75
CA GLY A 68 -14.97 -2.51 -3.99
C GLY A 68 -14.74 -1.12 -4.58
N HIS A 69 -15.80 -0.30 -4.60
CA HIS A 69 -15.80 1.04 -5.18
C HIS A 69 -15.41 2.16 -4.21
N ASP A 70 -15.22 1.82 -2.93
CA ASP A 70 -14.74 2.80 -1.97
C ASP A 70 -13.34 3.25 -2.37
N LEU A 71 -13.14 4.56 -2.47
CA LEU A 71 -11.88 5.15 -2.92
C LEU A 71 -11.04 5.54 -1.71
N PRO A 72 -9.70 5.50 -1.80
CA PRO A 72 -8.86 6.06 -0.77
C PRO A 72 -9.24 7.53 -0.62
N GLY A 73 -9.73 7.91 0.57
CA GLY A 73 -9.99 9.30 0.92
C GLY A 73 -8.80 10.18 0.56
N ALA A 74 -9.03 11.47 0.31
CA ALA A 74 -8.04 12.44 -0.16
C ALA A 74 -6.72 12.26 0.60
N SER A 75 -5.77 11.53 0.00
CA SER A 75 -4.45 11.33 0.58
C SER A 75 -3.87 12.73 0.70
N ARG A 76 -3.65 13.18 1.94
CA ARG A 76 -3.00 14.47 2.23
C ARG A 76 -1.82 14.61 1.27
N ARG A 77 -1.97 15.51 0.27
CA ARG A 77 -0.90 15.93 -0.65
C ARG A 77 0.23 16.49 0.23
N GLY A 78 1.13 15.67 0.74
CA GLY A 78 2.18 16.16 1.62
C GLY A 78 2.90 15.18 2.53
N ALA A 79 2.45 13.93 2.71
CA ALA A 79 3.11 13.02 3.66
C ALA A 79 4.50 12.48 3.22
N TYR A 80 4.98 12.85 2.02
CA TYR A 80 6.30 12.48 1.49
C TYR A 80 7.06 13.70 0.97
N ARG A 81 7.13 14.80 1.74
CA ARG A 81 8.26 15.74 1.59
C ARG A 81 9.35 15.31 2.57
N ARG A 82 10.55 15.12 2.00
CA ARG A 82 11.83 14.73 2.58
C ARG A 82 12.09 15.32 3.97
#